data_AF-A0A291W3B0-F1
#
_entry.id   AF-A0A291W3B0-F1
#
_cell.length_a   1.000
_cell.length_b   1.000
_cell.length_c   1.000
_cell.angle_alpha   90.00
_cell.angle_beta   90.00
_cell.angle_gamma   90.00
#
_symmetry.space_group_name_H-M   'P 1'
#
loop_
_entity.id
_entity.type
_entity.pdbx_description
1 polymer ?
#
loop_
_entity_poly.entity_id
_entity_poly.type
_entity_poly.pdbx_seq_one_letter_code
_entity_poly.pdbx_strand_id
1 'polypeptide(L)'
;MYYEDETTADALQAWSDDRLQADLEQAEMEAQGDRLYAHEQAGFCTHQSAVGYLTVPFYPEQEGLRPGEYRCTGGCGSLFRNETEWVDASRDPYASPVPARSVPPAAPTPEPACSRNRQEPPTSAVENRS
;
A
#
# COMPACT_ATOMS: atom_id res chain seq x y z
N MET A 1 -12.99 42.93 31.46
CA MET A 1 -13.37 41.51 31.47
C MET A 1 -12.36 40.83 30.56
N TYR A 2 -11.23 40.41 31.12
CA TYR A 2 -10.25 39.61 30.38
C TYR A 2 -10.78 38.18 30.45
N TYR A 3 -11.34 37.69 29.35
CA TYR A 3 -11.42 36.25 29.15
C TYR A 3 -10.07 35.88 28.55
N GLU A 4 -9.12 35.55 29.42
CA GLU A 4 -7.89 34.92 28.97
C GLU A 4 -8.29 33.59 28.34
N ASP A 5 -8.01 33.56 27.06
CA ASP A 5 -8.27 32.55 26.08
C ASP A 5 -7.36 31.32 26.30
N GLU A 6 -7.41 30.74 27.49
CA GLU A 6 -6.69 29.49 27.78
C GLU A 6 -7.28 28.35 26.94
N THR A 7 -8.58 28.42 26.60
CA THR A 7 -9.27 27.37 25.86
C THR A 7 -8.94 27.32 24.37
N THR A 8 -8.63 28.43 23.69
CA THR A 8 -8.17 28.34 22.29
C THR A 8 -6.67 28.12 22.19
N ALA A 9 -5.87 28.58 23.17
CA ALA A 9 -4.46 28.21 23.27
C ALA A 9 -4.29 26.68 23.40
N ASP A 10 -5.06 26.04 24.29
CA ASP A 10 -5.06 24.59 24.46
C ASP A 10 -5.56 23.85 23.21
N ALA A 11 -6.60 24.37 22.55
CA ALA A 11 -7.13 23.77 21.31
C ALA A 11 -6.15 23.89 20.13
N LEU A 12 -5.42 25.00 20.02
CA LEU A 12 -4.37 25.19 19.02
C LEU A 12 -3.18 24.28 19.28
N GLN A 13 -2.79 24.09 20.55
CA GLN A 13 -1.74 23.17 20.93
C GLN A 13 -2.12 21.73 20.58
N ALA A 14 -3.34 21.29 20.94
CA ALA A 14 -3.83 19.95 20.61
C ALA A 14 -3.82 19.70 19.09
N TRP A 15 -4.24 20.68 18.28
CA TRP A 15 -4.19 20.57 16.82
C TRP A 15 -2.75 20.49 16.28
N SER A 16 -1.82 21.23 16.87
CA SER A 16 -0.41 21.15 16.51
C SER A 16 0.18 19.77 16.84
N ASP A 17 -0.17 19.23 18.00
CA ASP A 17 0.29 17.91 18.44
C ASP A 17 -0.29 16.80 17.56
N ASP A 18 -1.58 16.88 17.20
CA ASP A 18 -2.22 15.94 16.29
C ASP A 18 -1.54 15.93 14.90
N ARG A 19 -1.17 17.11 14.40
CA ARG A 19 -0.45 17.22 13.12
C ARG A 19 0.95 16.64 13.21
N LEU A 20 1.68 16.95 14.27
CA LEU A 20 3.01 16.39 14.48
C LEU A 20 2.94 14.86 14.58
N GLN A 21 1.94 14.33 15.29
CA GLN A 21 1.72 12.90 15.40
C GLN A 21 1.44 12.26 14.03
N ALA A 22 0.57 12.87 13.22
CA ALA A 22 0.30 12.39 11.87
C ALA A 22 1.56 12.41 10.97
N ASP A 23 2.37 13.47 11.06
CA ASP A 23 3.62 13.59 10.30
C ASP A 23 4.63 12.50 10.73
N LEU A 24 4.72 12.19 12.03
CA LEU A 24 5.58 11.12 12.55
C LEU A 24 5.10 9.73 12.10
N GLU A 25 3.80 9.47 12.14
CA GLU A 25 3.21 8.21 11.66
C GLU A 25 3.46 8.01 10.16
N GLN A 26 3.31 9.08 9.36
CA GLN A 26 3.64 9.04 7.94
C GLN A 26 5.13 8.74 7.72
N ALA A 27 6.03 9.43 8.43
CA ALA A 27 7.47 9.21 8.31
C ALA A 27 7.87 7.76 8.67
N GLU A 28 7.22 7.15 9.66
CA GLU A 28 7.45 5.74 10.00
C GLU A 28 6.97 4.79 8.90
N MET A 29 5.78 5.02 8.34
CA MET A 29 5.26 4.23 7.22
C MET A 29 6.15 4.32 5.97
N GLU A 30 6.64 5.52 5.65
CA GLU A 30 7.58 5.74 4.53
C GLU A 30 8.88 4.97 4.76
N ALA A 31 9.47 5.07 5.96
CA ALA A 31 10.69 4.35 6.31
C ALA A 31 10.51 2.82 6.25
N GLN A 32 9.35 2.31 6.66
CA GLN A 32 9.01 0.89 6.54
C GLN A 32 8.87 0.48 5.06
N GLY A 33 8.19 1.29 4.26
CA GLY A 33 8.02 1.07 2.82
C GLY A 33 9.37 1.00 2.09
N ASP A 34 10.26 1.96 2.35
CA ASP A 34 11.60 2.01 1.76
C ASP A 34 12.42 0.77 2.12
N ARG A 35 12.31 0.30 3.38
CA ARG A 35 12.99 -0.92 3.83
C ARG A 35 12.49 -2.15 3.09
N LEU A 36 11.18 -2.29 2.90
CA LEU A 36 10.60 -3.42 2.17
C LEU A 36 10.97 -3.36 0.69
N TYR A 37 10.89 -2.18 0.07
CA TYR A 37 11.28 -1.97 -1.32
C TYR A 37 12.75 -2.33 -1.56
N ALA A 38 13.66 -1.90 -0.68
CA ALA A 38 15.07 -2.27 -0.77
C ALA A 38 15.29 -3.80 -0.68
N HIS A 39 14.50 -4.51 0.13
CA HIS A 39 14.55 -5.97 0.24
C HIS A 39 14.11 -6.66 -1.06
N GLU A 40 13.05 -6.14 -1.69
CA GLU A 40 12.59 -6.64 -3.00
C GLU A 40 13.60 -6.35 -4.11
N GLN A 41 14.21 -5.15 -4.13
CA GLN A 41 15.27 -4.83 -5.09
C GLN A 41 16.51 -5.71 -4.92
N ALA A 42 16.76 -6.21 -3.70
CA ALA A 42 17.81 -7.20 -3.44
C ALA A 42 17.43 -8.63 -3.91
N GLY A 43 16.21 -8.84 -4.43
CA GLY A 43 15.75 -10.12 -4.98
C GLY A 43 15.08 -11.04 -3.96
N PHE A 44 14.68 -10.53 -2.79
CA PHE A 44 14.04 -11.30 -1.74
C PHE A 44 12.55 -10.98 -1.61
N CYS A 45 11.77 -11.97 -1.20
CA CYS A 45 10.33 -11.84 -1.00
C CYS A 45 10.03 -11.20 0.35
N THR A 46 9.16 -10.20 0.36
CA THR A 46 8.70 -9.48 1.56
C THR A 46 7.45 -10.09 2.20
N HIS A 47 6.85 -11.09 1.56
CA HIS A 47 5.63 -11.80 2.00
C HIS A 47 4.38 -10.92 2.16
N GLN A 48 4.35 -9.71 1.58
CA GLN A 48 3.26 -8.75 1.76
C GLN A 48 1.91 -9.17 1.15
N SER A 49 1.85 -10.28 0.39
CA SER A 49 0.59 -10.87 -0.04
C SER A 49 0.58 -12.40 0.09
N ALA A 50 -0.58 -12.91 0.48
CA ALA A 50 -0.88 -14.33 0.56
C ALA A 50 -2.37 -14.59 0.30
N VAL A 51 -2.69 -15.85 -0.02
CA VAL A 51 -4.06 -16.36 -0.04
C VAL A 51 -4.22 -17.45 1.00
N GLY A 52 -5.33 -17.41 1.74
CA GLY A 52 -5.71 -18.45 2.68
C GLY A 52 -6.55 -19.55 2.05
N TYR A 53 -6.70 -20.66 2.75
CA TYR A 53 -7.61 -21.75 2.38
C TYR A 53 -9.06 -21.28 2.19
N LEU A 54 -9.70 -21.81 1.14
CA LEU A 54 -11.14 -21.78 0.94
C LEU A 54 -11.64 -23.19 0.58
N THR A 55 -12.83 -23.55 1.06
CA THR A 55 -13.47 -24.85 0.74
C THR A 55 -13.66 -25.06 -0.76
N VAL A 56 -13.97 -23.99 -1.48
CA VAL A 56 -13.98 -23.97 -2.95
C VAL A 56 -12.93 -22.95 -3.37
N PRO A 57 -11.79 -23.40 -3.95
CA PRO A 57 -10.75 -22.50 -4.42
C PRO A 57 -11.29 -21.50 -5.44
N PHE A 58 -10.91 -20.24 -5.27
CA PHE A 58 -11.17 -19.18 -6.25
C PHE A 58 -9.91 -18.86 -7.07
N TYR A 59 -8.74 -18.91 -6.42
CA TYR A 59 -7.44 -18.74 -7.06
C TYR A 59 -6.66 -20.06 -7.13
N PRO A 60 -5.84 -20.29 -8.18
CA PRO A 60 -4.99 -21.48 -8.28
C PRO A 60 -4.07 -21.68 -7.08
N GLU A 61 -3.59 -20.59 -6.46
CA GLU A 61 -2.70 -20.62 -5.31
C GLU A 61 -3.37 -21.19 -4.04
N GLN A 62 -4.70 -21.24 -4.00
CA GLN A 62 -5.47 -21.84 -2.91
C GLN A 62 -5.62 -23.35 -3.05
N GLU A 63 -5.32 -23.90 -4.23
CA GLU A 63 -5.41 -25.33 -4.46
C GLU A 63 -4.42 -26.10 -3.56
N GLY A 64 -4.93 -27.16 -2.93
CA GLY A 64 -4.16 -28.00 -2.03
C GLY A 64 -3.84 -27.40 -0.67
N LEU A 65 -4.31 -26.18 -0.36
CA LEU A 65 -4.26 -25.66 1.00
C LEU A 65 -5.19 -26.44 1.94
N ARG A 66 -4.80 -26.51 3.21
CA ARG A 66 -5.63 -27.05 4.29
C ARG A 66 -6.24 -25.91 5.09
N PRO A 67 -7.35 -26.13 5.82
CA PRO A 67 -7.93 -25.12 6.70
C PRO A 67 -6.88 -24.49 7.62
N GLY A 68 -6.77 -23.16 7.57
CA GLY A 68 -5.80 -22.38 8.33
C GLY A 68 -4.48 -22.11 7.61
N GLU A 69 -4.15 -22.83 6.53
CA GLU A 69 -2.92 -22.59 5.78
C GLU A 69 -3.03 -21.37 4.84
N TYR A 70 -1.88 -20.73 4.61
CA TYR A 70 -1.71 -19.60 3.72
C TYR A 70 -0.59 -19.87 2.71
N ARG A 71 -0.74 -19.41 1.47
CA ARG A 71 0.32 -19.42 0.46
C ARG A 71 0.70 -18.02 0.07
N CYS A 72 1.98 -17.70 0.12
CA CYS A 72 2.50 -16.43 -0.35
C CYS A 72 2.29 -16.28 -1.87
N THR A 73 1.69 -15.15 -2.27
CA THR A 73 1.49 -14.78 -3.67
C THR A 73 2.42 -13.64 -4.13
N GLY A 74 3.17 -13.03 -3.20
CA GLY A 74 4.18 -11.99 -3.49
C GLY A 74 5.46 -12.49 -4.19
N GLY A 75 5.53 -13.77 -4.57
CA GLY A 75 6.54 -14.28 -5.50
C GLY A 75 7.39 -15.45 -5.01
N CYS A 76 7.40 -15.82 -3.73
CA CYS A 76 8.18 -17.00 -3.27
C CYS A 76 7.37 -18.32 -3.28
N GLY A 77 6.03 -18.25 -3.19
CA GLY A 77 5.16 -19.43 -3.11
C GLY A 77 5.24 -20.19 -1.77
N SER A 78 5.89 -19.63 -0.74
CA SER A 78 6.00 -20.23 0.58
C SER A 78 4.63 -20.55 1.19
N LEU A 79 4.55 -21.68 1.89
CA LEU A 79 3.39 -22.11 2.65
C LEU A 79 3.58 -21.81 4.12
N PHE A 80 2.56 -21.23 4.74
CA PHE A 80 2.50 -20.93 6.17
C PHE A 80 1.36 -21.75 6.79
N ARG A 81 1.58 -22.26 8.00
CA ARG A 81 0.63 -23.17 8.67
C ARG A 81 -0.57 -22.45 9.26
N ASN A 82 -0.43 -21.16 9.53
CA ASN A 82 -1.45 -20.28 10.07
C ASN A 82 -1.16 -18.82 9.71
N GLU A 83 -2.13 -17.97 9.99
CA GLU A 83 -2.05 -16.53 9.74
C GLU A 83 -0.92 -15.86 10.54
N THR A 84 -0.70 -16.27 11.78
CA THR A 84 0.36 -15.70 12.64
C THR A 84 1.75 -15.92 12.03
N GLU A 85 2.04 -17.12 11.54
CA GLU A 85 3.31 -17.43 10.88
C GLU A 85 3.53 -16.58 9.63
N TRP A 86 2.47 -16.32 8.85
CA TRP A 86 2.54 -15.43 7.70
C TRP A 86 2.75 -13.96 8.10
N VAL A 87 2.01 -13.47 9.09
CA VAL A 87 2.12 -12.08 9.59
C VAL A 87 3.51 -11.83 10.17
N ASP A 88 4.04 -12.75 10.96
CA ASP A 88 5.39 -12.63 11.54
C ASP A 88 6.46 -12.60 10.43
N ALA A 89 6.35 -13.47 9.43
CA ALA A 89 7.25 -13.47 8.28
C ALA A 89 7.16 -12.19 7.43
N SER A 90 5.97 -11.59 7.35
CA SER A 90 5.74 -10.34 6.59
C SER A 90 6.21 -9.09 7.35
N ARG A 91 6.18 -9.14 8.68
CA ARG A 91 6.63 -8.04 9.55
C ARG A 91 8.14 -7.87 9.54
N ASP A 92 8.88 -8.98 9.52
CA ASP A 92 10.34 -8.98 9.48
C ASP A 92 10.89 -9.98 8.45
N PRO A 93 10.87 -9.64 7.15
CA PRO A 93 11.38 -10.51 6.10
C PRO A 93 12.92 -10.69 6.17
N TYR A 94 13.62 -9.88 6.95
CA TYR A 94 15.07 -9.98 7.14
C TYR A 94 15.47 -11.10 8.09
N ALA A 95 14.58 -11.53 8.99
CA ALA A 95 14.84 -12.62 9.91
C ALA A 95 15.06 -13.97 9.19
N SER A 96 14.40 -14.16 8.04
CA SER A 96 14.52 -15.37 7.21
C SER A 96 14.33 -15.03 5.73
N PRO A 97 15.35 -14.46 5.05
CA PRO A 97 15.20 -13.98 3.68
C PRO A 97 14.95 -15.15 2.71
N VAL A 98 13.84 -15.07 1.97
CA VAL A 98 13.47 -16.05 0.95
C VAL A 98 13.67 -15.43 -0.42
N PRO A 99 14.43 -16.05 -1.34
CA PRO A 99 14.55 -15.56 -2.70
C PRO A 99 13.17 -15.42 -3.36
N ALA A 100 12.90 -14.27 -3.95
CA ALA A 100 11.73 -14.12 -4.81
C ALA A 100 11.93 -15.09 -5.99
N ARG A 101 11.01 -16.04 -6.20
CA ARG A 101 11.02 -16.78 -7.46
C ARG A 101 10.63 -15.75 -8.50
N SER A 102 11.47 -15.54 -9.50
CA SER A 102 11.23 -14.58 -10.57
C SER A 102 9.82 -14.73 -11.13
N VAL A 103 8.88 -13.92 -10.65
CA VAL A 103 7.60 -13.73 -11.30
C VAL A 103 7.94 -12.89 -12.53
N PRO A 104 7.62 -13.34 -13.76
CA PRO A 104 7.75 -12.44 -14.92
C PRO A 104 6.99 -11.15 -14.58
N PRO A 105 7.55 -9.96 -14.88
CA PRO A 105 6.92 -8.70 -14.51
C PRO A 105 5.45 -8.75 -14.93
N ALA A 106 4.55 -8.39 -14.00
CA ALA A 106 3.14 -8.26 -14.31
C ALA A 106 3.04 -7.49 -15.64
N ALA A 107 2.37 -8.08 -16.64
CA ALA A 107 2.12 -7.40 -17.89
C ALA A 107 1.61 -5.99 -17.56
N PRO A 108 2.11 -4.94 -18.22
CA PRO A 108 1.77 -3.57 -17.88
C PRO A 108 0.25 -3.48 -17.78
N THR A 109 -0.25 -3.14 -16.60
CA THR A 109 -1.65 -2.76 -16.43
C THR A 109 -1.93 -1.70 -17.49
N PRO A 110 -2.97 -1.84 -18.34
CA PRO A 110 -3.37 -0.74 -19.18
C PRO A 110 -3.62 0.44 -18.25
N GLU A 111 -2.94 1.56 -18.51
CA GLU A 111 -3.12 2.80 -17.76
C GLU A 111 -4.64 3.04 -17.60
N PRO A 112 -5.13 3.39 -16.39
CA PRO A 112 -6.50 3.88 -16.30
C PRO A 112 -6.57 5.07 -17.26
N ALA A 113 -7.49 5.00 -18.22
CA ALA A 113 -7.75 6.05 -19.20
C ALA A 113 -8.29 7.31 -18.50
N CYS A 114 -7.43 7.98 -17.74
CA CYS A 114 -7.70 9.20 -17.02
C CYS A 114 -6.72 10.26 -17.50
N SER A 115 -6.82 10.58 -18.78
CA SER A 115 -6.36 11.87 -19.31
C SER A 115 -6.94 12.15 -20.68
N ARG A 116 -7.39 13.39 -20.84
CA ARG A 116 -7.76 14.09 -22.09
C ARG A 116 -9.23 13.98 -22.53
N ASN A 117 -10.12 14.51 -21.69
CA ASN A 117 -11.26 15.27 -22.22
C ASN A 117 -11.34 16.63 -21.52
N ARG A 118 -10.35 17.48 -21.81
CA ARG A 118 -10.47 18.93 -21.60
C ARG A 118 -11.06 19.47 -22.90
N GLN A 119 -12.39 19.54 -22.98
CA GLN A 119 -13.05 20.30 -24.05
C GLN A 119 -12.66 21.77 -23.85
N GLU A 120 -11.84 22.29 -24.75
CA GLU A 120 -11.62 23.72 -24.84
C GLU A 120 -12.95 24.40 -25.24
N PRO A 121 -13.37 25.49 -24.59
CA PRO A 121 -14.57 26.20 -24.99
C PRO A 121 -14.38 26.80 -26.40
N PRO A 122 -15.41 26.79 -27.27
CA PRO A 122 -15.29 27.37 -28.60
C PRO A 122 -15.03 28.88 -28.48
N THR A 123 -13.96 29.34 -29.12
CA THR A 123 -13.67 30.75 -29.33
C THR A 123 -14.75 31.36 -30.21
N SER A 124 -15.66 32.14 -29.62
CA SER A 124 -16.61 32.96 -30.36
C SER A 124 -15.86 33.91 -31.31
N ALA A 125 -16.12 33.77 -32.60
CA ALA A 125 -15.66 34.70 -33.62
C ALA A 125 -16.24 36.10 -33.34
N VAL A 126 -15.35 37.07 -33.14
CA VAL A 126 -15.69 38.49 -33.16
C VAL A 126 -15.91 38.86 -34.63
N GLU A 127 -17.16 38.84 -35.09
CA GLU A 127 -17.55 39.47 -36.35
C GLU A 127 -17.49 40.99 -36.17
N ASN A 128 -16.44 41.59 -36.74
CA ASN A 128 -16.37 43.01 -37.04
C ASN A 128 -17.51 43.39 -38.00
N ARG A 129 -18.48 44.16 -37.52
CA ARG A 129 -19.38 44.93 -38.38
C ARG A 129 -18.91 46.38 -38.41
N SER A 130 -18.48 46.81 -39.60
CA SER A 130 -18.47 48.22 -40.02
C SER A 130 -19.89 48.73 -40.25
#